data_AF-A0A258E1W4-F1
#
_entry.id   AF-A0A258E1W4-F1
#
_cell.length_a   1.000
_cell.length_b   1.000
_cell.length_c   1.000
_cell.angle_alpha   90.00
_cell.angle_beta   90.00
_cell.angle_gamma   90.00
#
_symmetry.space_group_name_H-M   'P 1'
#
loop_
_entity.id
_entity.type
_entity.pdbx_description
1 polymer ?
#
loop_
_entity_poly.entity_id
_entity_poly.type
_entity_poly.pdbx_seq_one_letter_code
_entity_poly.pdbx_strand_id
1 'polypeptide(L)'
;MKRFQFGPAPTGPEAPFPAVTHAAAPVWCGLRRAAVLVGALACGAAGLALSSAPATAQRDNDPDAYVVNFFTGGGSDGVLFAAGSANQKCTSLGLAQIQVLSTSPGVRLTVQPGNFVVTGTDYGYLVCLGQRIPGTIVTGSGTGEARIRVSYPPIGQWYDHTLTLTGR
;
A
#
# COMPACT_ATOMS: atom_id res chain seq x y z
N MET A 1 10.30 4.47 19.12
CA MET A 1 9.84 3.23 18.43
C MET A 1 8.89 2.48 19.37
N LYS A 2 7.57 2.69 19.28
CA LYS A 2 6.60 1.94 20.10
C LYS A 2 6.13 0.72 19.31
N ARG A 3 6.33 -0.46 19.90
CA ARG A 3 5.78 -1.74 19.43
C ARG A 3 4.27 -1.62 19.26
N PHE A 4 3.76 -2.20 18.18
CA PHE A 4 2.36 -2.62 18.07
C PHE A 4 2.00 -3.42 19.33
N GLN A 5 1.15 -2.86 20.17
CA GLN A 5 0.52 -3.60 21.25
C GLN A 5 -0.83 -4.07 20.69
N PHE A 6 -0.80 -5.24 20.06
CA PHE A 6 -2.03 -5.99 19.80
C PHE A 6 -2.65 -6.28 21.17
N GLY A 7 -3.90 -5.85 21.37
CA GLY A 7 -4.68 -6.33 22.51
C GLY A 7 -4.75 -7.87 22.50
N PRO A 8 -5.02 -8.51 23.65
CA PRO A 8 -5.20 -9.95 23.68
C PRO A 8 -6.26 -10.36 22.65
N ALA A 9 -5.94 -11.39 21.87
CA ALA A 9 -6.85 -11.97 20.89
C ALA A 9 -8.18 -12.35 21.58
N PRO A 10 -9.34 -12.15 20.92
CA PRO A 10 -10.59 -12.69 21.43
C PRO A 10 -10.46 -14.21 21.54
N THR A 11 -10.52 -14.74 22.77
CA THR A 11 -10.58 -16.17 23.07
C THR A 11 -12.01 -16.66 22.80
N GLY A 12 -12.37 -16.71 21.52
CA GLY A 12 -13.56 -17.42 21.04
C GLY A 12 -13.15 -18.80 20.53
N PRO A 13 -14.01 -19.83 20.65
CA PRO A 13 -13.72 -21.16 20.12
C PRO A 13 -13.53 -21.09 18.60
N GLU A 14 -12.31 -21.40 18.20
CA GLU A 14 -11.80 -21.50 16.84
C GLU A 14 -12.64 -22.53 16.06
N ALA A 15 -13.44 -22.06 15.11
CA ALA A 15 -14.05 -22.95 14.13
C ALA A 15 -12.94 -23.48 13.21
N PRO A 16 -12.84 -24.79 12.96
CA PRO A 16 -11.77 -25.36 12.14
C PRO A 16 -11.94 -24.91 10.70
N PHE A 17 -11.00 -24.10 10.21
CA PHE A 17 -10.86 -23.82 8.79
C PHE A 17 -10.44 -25.11 8.06
N PRO A 18 -11.13 -25.53 6.99
CA PRO A 18 -10.70 -26.68 6.21
C PRO A 18 -9.39 -26.36 5.48
N ALA A 19 -8.39 -27.21 5.68
CA ALA A 19 -7.15 -27.19 4.91
C ALA A 19 -7.48 -27.40 3.42
N VAL A 20 -7.27 -26.37 2.60
CA VAL A 20 -7.37 -26.48 1.14
C VAL A 20 -6.07 -27.08 0.62
N THR A 21 -6.04 -28.41 0.54
CA THR A 21 -5.07 -29.17 -0.25
C THR A 21 -5.16 -28.74 -1.72
N HIS A 22 -4.13 -28.04 -2.21
CA HIS A 22 -3.99 -27.76 -3.63
C HIS A 22 -3.48 -29.02 -4.33
N ALA A 23 -4.37 -29.63 -5.12
CA ALA A 23 -4.02 -30.70 -6.04
C ALA A 23 -3.11 -30.15 -7.14
N ALA A 24 -1.92 -30.74 -7.29
CA ALA A 24 -1.02 -30.48 -8.41
C ALA A 24 -1.67 -30.94 -9.72
N ALA A 25 -1.86 -30.04 -10.67
CA ALA A 25 -2.29 -30.37 -12.02
C ALA A 25 -1.12 -30.95 -12.84
N PRO A 26 -1.35 -31.97 -13.68
CA PRO A 26 -0.30 -32.60 -14.49
C PRO A 26 0.07 -31.74 -15.71
N VAL A 27 1.39 -31.57 -15.89
CA VAL A 27 2.00 -31.00 -17.09
C VAL A 27 1.80 -31.96 -18.26
N TRP A 28 0.95 -31.58 -19.22
CA TRP A 28 0.86 -32.25 -20.52
C TRP A 28 2.02 -31.80 -21.40
N CYS A 29 3.10 -32.59 -21.39
CA CYS A 29 4.21 -32.45 -22.32
C CYS A 29 4.10 -33.54 -23.39
N GLY A 30 3.72 -33.16 -24.60
CA GLY A 30 3.80 -34.05 -25.76
C GLY A 30 3.07 -33.50 -26.97
N LEU A 31 3.79 -33.05 -28.00
CA LEU A 31 4.16 -33.94 -29.09
C LEU A 31 5.16 -33.29 -30.04
N ARG A 32 6.06 -34.16 -30.49
CA ARG A 32 7.22 -33.96 -31.35
C ARG A 32 6.83 -33.66 -32.81
N ARG A 33 7.56 -32.76 -33.46
CA ARG A 33 8.04 -32.90 -34.87
C ARG A 33 9.40 -32.20 -34.93
N ALA A 34 10.51 -32.93 -34.83
CA ALA A 34 11.20 -33.66 -35.90
C ALA A 34 11.74 -32.73 -37.01
N ALA A 35 13.06 -32.52 -36.91
CA ALA A 35 14.09 -32.40 -37.96
C ALA A 35 13.93 -31.34 -39.06
N VAL A 36 14.93 -30.45 -39.16
CA VAL A 36 15.93 -30.48 -40.25
C VAL A 36 17.25 -29.90 -39.70
N LEU A 37 18.32 -30.71 -39.78
CA LEU A 37 19.73 -30.33 -39.65
C LEU A 37 20.15 -29.49 -40.86
N VAL A 38 21.07 -28.56 -40.67
CA VAL A 38 22.31 -28.37 -41.45
C VAL A 38 22.89 -26.99 -41.16
N GLY A 39 24.20 -26.92 -40.85
CA GLY A 39 25.02 -25.81 -41.31
C GLY A 39 25.86 -25.09 -40.26
N ALA A 40 27.14 -25.46 -40.22
CA ALA A 40 28.34 -24.63 -40.04
C ALA A 40 28.50 -23.80 -38.75
N LEU A 41 29.48 -24.13 -37.90
CA LEU A 41 30.90 -23.75 -37.95
C LEU A 41 31.18 -22.29 -37.57
N ALA A 42 31.86 -22.17 -36.42
CA ALA A 42 32.92 -21.22 -36.08
C ALA A 42 32.58 -19.78 -35.65
N CYS A 43 33.50 -19.29 -34.83
CA CYS A 43 33.75 -17.92 -34.37
C CYS A 43 33.11 -17.53 -33.04
N GLY A 44 33.98 -17.36 -32.05
CA GLY A 44 33.63 -17.00 -30.68
C GLY A 44 33.12 -15.57 -30.54
N ALA A 45 32.51 -15.30 -29.40
CA ALA A 45 32.31 -13.96 -28.88
C ALA A 45 31.88 -14.06 -27.41
N ALA A 46 32.48 -13.18 -26.61
CA ALA A 46 31.91 -12.51 -25.44
C ALA A 46 31.07 -13.36 -24.45
N GLY A 47 31.62 -13.51 -23.24
CA GLY A 47 30.85 -13.91 -22.07
C GLY A 47 29.61 -13.03 -21.91
N LEU A 48 28.45 -13.59 -22.25
CA LEU A 48 27.14 -13.02 -22.01
C LEU A 48 26.90 -13.06 -20.50
N ALA A 49 27.18 -11.94 -19.83
CA ALA A 49 26.67 -11.69 -18.49
C ALA A 49 25.14 -11.68 -18.57
N LEU A 50 24.51 -12.81 -18.21
CA LEU A 50 23.08 -12.93 -18.01
C LEU A 50 22.70 -12.06 -16.82
N SER A 51 22.34 -10.81 -17.09
CA SER A 51 21.66 -9.94 -16.12
C SER A 51 20.27 -10.52 -15.87
N SER A 52 20.15 -11.35 -14.84
CA SER A 52 18.87 -11.78 -14.29
C SER A 52 18.15 -10.56 -13.71
N ALA A 53 17.27 -9.95 -14.50
CA ALA A 53 16.34 -8.95 -13.98
C ALA A 53 15.54 -9.60 -12.84
N PRO A 54 15.41 -8.94 -11.67
CA PRO A 54 14.57 -9.49 -10.61
C PRO A 54 13.15 -9.61 -11.16
N ALA A 55 12.61 -10.83 -11.13
CA ALA A 55 11.21 -11.07 -11.45
C ALA A 55 10.37 -10.18 -10.53
N THR A 56 9.77 -9.14 -11.09
CA THR A 56 8.75 -8.37 -10.39
C THR A 56 7.61 -9.35 -10.14
N ALA A 57 7.45 -9.78 -8.89
CA ALA A 57 6.30 -10.57 -8.48
C ALA A 57 5.05 -9.75 -8.87
N GLN A 58 4.41 -10.17 -9.95
CA GLN A 58 3.17 -9.59 -10.40
C GLN A 58 2.15 -9.92 -9.32
N ARG A 59 1.86 -8.93 -8.45
CA ARG A 59 0.89 -9.10 -7.39
C ARG A 59 -0.46 -9.37 -8.06
N ASP A 60 -0.97 -10.56 -7.83
CA ASP A 60 -2.27 -11.00 -8.31
C ASP A 60 -3.35 -10.24 -7.53
N ASN A 61 -3.63 -9.01 -7.98
CA ASN A 61 -4.73 -8.22 -7.46
C ASN A 61 -5.97 -8.69 -8.22
N ASP A 62 -6.74 -9.59 -7.64
CA ASP A 62 -8.05 -9.97 -8.17
C ASP A 62 -8.92 -8.69 -8.28
N PRO A 63 -9.21 -8.20 -9.51
CA PRO A 63 -9.96 -6.97 -9.70
C PRO A 63 -11.42 -7.06 -9.26
N ASP A 64 -11.91 -8.29 -9.01
CA ASP A 64 -13.27 -8.58 -8.57
C ASP A 64 -13.39 -8.69 -7.04
N ALA A 65 -12.26 -8.78 -6.33
CA ALA A 65 -12.25 -8.71 -4.87
C ALA A 65 -12.52 -7.26 -4.42
N TYR A 66 -13.73 -7.00 -3.91
CA TYR A 66 -14.12 -5.72 -3.31
C TYR A 66 -13.37 -5.52 -1.96
N VAL A 67 -12.10 -5.13 -2.06
CA VAL A 67 -11.24 -4.88 -0.91
C VAL A 67 -11.14 -3.37 -0.67
N VAL A 68 -11.48 -2.96 0.54
CA VAL A 68 -11.27 -1.59 1.02
C VAL A 68 -9.80 -1.42 1.36
N ASN A 69 -9.16 -0.44 0.73
CA ASN A 69 -7.78 -0.07 0.99
C ASN A 69 -7.75 1.29 1.70
N PHE A 70 -6.77 1.45 2.59
CA PHE A 70 -6.59 2.66 3.40
C PHE A 70 -5.25 3.28 3.01
N PHE A 71 -5.31 4.49 2.47
CA PHE A 71 -4.19 5.15 1.82
C PHE A 71 -3.73 6.35 2.62
N THR A 72 -2.42 6.60 2.55
CA THR A 72 -1.79 7.78 3.14
C THR A 72 -1.04 8.58 2.10
N GLY A 73 -0.85 9.86 2.40
CA GLY A 73 -0.13 10.80 1.56
C GLY A 73 0.47 11.95 2.36
N GLY A 74 1.15 12.85 1.66
CA GLY A 74 1.78 14.04 2.26
C GLY A 74 3.17 14.30 1.70
N GLY A 75 3.76 15.42 2.10
CA GLY A 75 5.09 15.85 1.67
C GLY A 75 5.12 16.68 0.38
N SER A 76 3.99 16.87 -0.30
CA SER A 76 3.85 17.68 -1.52
C SER A 76 2.65 18.63 -1.46
N ASP A 77 2.61 19.64 -2.32
CA ASP A 77 1.48 20.58 -2.50
C ASP A 77 0.96 21.24 -1.21
N GLY A 78 1.85 21.51 -0.25
CA GLY A 78 1.46 22.09 1.03
C GLY A 78 0.83 21.09 2.02
N VAL A 79 0.57 19.85 1.62
CA VAL A 79 -0.01 18.79 2.45
C VAL A 79 1.09 18.18 3.34
N LEU A 80 0.90 18.27 4.65
CA LEU A 80 1.78 17.66 5.66
C LEU A 80 1.49 16.17 5.79
N PHE A 81 0.20 15.81 5.79
CA PHE A 81 -0.28 14.44 5.88
C PHE A 81 -1.66 14.34 5.26
N ALA A 82 -2.02 13.18 4.73
CA ALA A 82 -3.36 12.91 4.26
C ALA A 82 -3.71 11.44 4.44
N ALA A 83 -5.01 11.16 4.61
CA ALA A 83 -5.52 9.81 4.70
C ALA A 83 -6.90 9.68 4.02
N GLY A 84 -7.19 8.51 3.45
CA GLY A 84 -8.48 8.21 2.83
C GLY A 84 -8.67 6.73 2.58
N SER A 85 -9.87 6.33 2.17
CA SER A 85 -10.14 4.95 1.75
C SER A 85 -10.59 4.88 0.29
N ALA A 86 -10.18 3.83 -0.41
CA ALA A 86 -10.58 3.58 -1.79
C ALA A 86 -10.63 2.08 -2.10
N ASN A 87 -11.39 1.71 -3.14
CA ASN A 87 -11.35 0.36 -3.71
C ASN A 87 -10.13 0.18 -4.63
N GLN A 88 -9.99 -1.00 -5.25
CA GLN A 88 -8.88 -1.28 -6.16
C GLN A 88 -8.86 -0.43 -7.44
N LYS A 89 -10.00 0.17 -7.80
CA LYS A 89 -10.14 1.12 -8.93
C LYS A 89 -9.87 2.57 -8.49
N CYS A 90 -9.29 2.77 -7.31
CA CYS A 90 -9.01 4.08 -6.71
C CYS A 90 -10.23 4.99 -6.59
N THR A 91 -11.42 4.40 -6.55
CA THR A 91 -12.66 5.13 -6.26
C THR A 91 -12.78 5.28 -4.77
N SER A 92 -12.92 6.53 -4.30
CA SER A 92 -13.03 6.82 -2.87
C SER A 92 -14.23 6.11 -2.26
N LEU A 93 -14.02 5.52 -1.08
CA LEU A 93 -15.03 4.82 -0.29
C LEU A 93 -15.40 5.60 0.99
N GLY A 94 -14.76 6.75 1.21
CA GLY A 94 -14.99 7.58 2.39
C GLY A 94 -13.75 8.37 2.80
N LEU A 95 -14.00 9.31 3.70
CA LEU A 95 -12.96 10.14 4.30
C LEU A 95 -12.47 9.48 5.59
N ALA A 96 -11.15 9.52 5.79
CA ALA A 96 -10.58 9.26 7.10
C ALA A 96 -10.95 10.41 8.06
N GLN A 97 -11.15 10.11 9.34
CA GLN A 97 -11.28 11.16 10.35
C GLN A 97 -9.91 11.45 10.93
N ILE A 98 -9.50 12.73 10.89
CA ILE A 98 -8.22 13.15 11.48
C ILE A 98 -8.51 14.16 12.59
N GLN A 99 -8.03 13.86 13.80
CA GLN A 99 -8.15 14.72 14.96
C GLN A 99 -6.78 15.20 15.40
N VAL A 100 -6.63 16.50 15.68
CA VAL A 100 -5.41 17.03 16.29
C VAL A 100 -5.44 16.73 17.78
N LEU A 101 -4.43 16.00 18.28
CA LEU A 101 -4.30 15.64 19.70
C LEU A 101 -3.46 16.66 20.46
N SER A 102 -2.34 17.09 19.89
CA SER A 102 -1.44 18.08 20.49
C SER A 102 -0.61 18.78 19.41
N THR A 103 -0.19 20.00 19.68
CA THR A 103 0.72 20.78 18.83
C THR A 103 1.78 21.47 19.69
N SER A 104 3.01 21.58 19.19
CA SER A 104 4.03 22.44 19.80
C SER A 104 3.61 23.91 19.72
N PRO A 105 4.12 24.78 20.61
CA PRO A 105 3.89 26.22 20.53
C PRO A 105 4.24 26.79 19.14
N GLY A 106 3.35 27.58 18.56
CA GLY A 106 3.54 28.18 17.24
C GLY A 106 3.17 27.28 16.04
N VAL A 107 2.90 25.99 16.26
CA VAL A 107 2.37 25.10 15.20
C VAL A 107 0.88 25.32 15.03
N ARG A 108 0.43 25.50 13.79
CA ARG A 108 -0.99 25.58 13.42
C ARG A 108 -1.28 24.54 12.37
N LEU A 109 -2.29 23.70 12.62
CA LEU A 109 -2.76 22.70 11.68
C LEU A 109 -4.19 23.02 11.22
N THR A 110 -4.47 22.72 9.96
CA THR A 110 -5.81 22.73 9.38
C THR A 110 -6.11 21.34 8.83
N VAL A 111 -7.26 20.80 9.21
CA VAL A 111 -7.74 19.49 8.78
C VAL A 111 -9.01 19.70 7.98
N GLN A 112 -9.04 19.22 6.74
CA GLN A 112 -10.19 19.40 5.85
C GLN A 112 -10.27 18.29 4.80
N PRO A 113 -11.45 18.05 4.21
CA PRO A 113 -11.55 17.25 2.99
C PRO A 113 -10.73 17.86 1.85
N GLY A 114 -10.13 17.01 1.01
CA GLY A 114 -9.35 17.44 -0.14
C GLY A 114 -8.90 16.27 -1.00
N ASN A 115 -8.11 16.56 -2.03
CA ASN A 115 -7.47 15.54 -2.85
C ASN A 115 -5.99 15.48 -2.54
N PHE A 116 -5.42 14.27 -2.43
CA PHE A 116 -4.00 14.07 -2.16
C PHE A 116 -3.42 12.99 -3.08
N VAL A 117 -2.11 13.05 -3.31
CA VAL A 117 -1.39 12.00 -4.02
C VAL A 117 -1.04 10.90 -3.03
N VAL A 118 -1.42 9.67 -3.34
CA VAL A 118 -1.11 8.51 -2.52
C VAL A 118 0.40 8.26 -2.55
N THR A 119 1.03 8.26 -1.38
CA THR A 119 2.45 7.92 -1.22
C THR A 119 2.66 6.68 -0.37
N GLY A 120 1.61 6.18 0.30
CA GLY A 120 1.65 4.99 1.13
C GLY A 120 0.28 4.37 1.37
N THR A 121 0.26 3.30 2.16
CA THR A 121 -0.95 2.62 2.61
C THR A 121 -0.80 2.25 4.08
N ASP A 122 -1.89 2.40 4.83
CA ASP A 122 -1.98 1.89 6.20
C ASP A 122 -2.41 0.42 6.21
N TYR A 123 -3.24 0.02 5.24
CA TYR A 123 -3.71 -1.34 5.06
C TYR A 123 -4.28 -1.57 3.65
N GLY A 124 -4.02 -2.75 3.10
CA GLY A 124 -4.49 -3.17 1.77
C GLY A 124 -3.38 -3.18 0.72
N TYR A 125 -3.77 -3.02 -0.54
CA TYR A 125 -2.90 -3.07 -1.71
C TYR A 125 -2.44 -1.68 -2.14
N LEU A 126 -1.22 -1.57 -2.68
CA LEU A 126 -0.61 -0.34 -3.18
C LEU A 126 -1.08 0.07 -4.60
N VAL A 127 -2.26 -0.39 -5.02
CA VAL A 127 -2.78 -0.20 -6.39
C VAL A 127 -3.00 1.26 -6.79
N CYS A 128 -3.17 2.15 -5.82
CA CYS A 128 -3.39 3.58 -6.04
C CYS A 128 -2.15 4.45 -5.82
N LEU A 129 -0.96 3.87 -5.65
CA LEU A 129 0.27 4.64 -5.43
C LEU A 129 0.52 5.63 -6.57
N GLY A 130 0.82 6.89 -6.24
CA GLY A 130 1.01 7.97 -7.20
C GLY A 130 -0.28 8.54 -7.80
N GLN A 131 -1.45 7.93 -7.55
CA GLN A 131 -2.74 8.47 -7.99
C GLN A 131 -3.20 9.58 -7.04
N ARG A 132 -3.94 10.55 -7.59
CA ARG A 132 -4.62 11.58 -6.80
C ARG A 132 -6.03 11.08 -6.45
N ILE A 133 -6.31 10.93 -5.15
CA ILE A 133 -7.62 10.47 -4.65
C ILE A 133 -8.21 11.43 -3.62
N PRO A 134 -9.55 11.43 -3.43
CA PRO A 134 -10.20 12.15 -2.34
C PRO A 134 -9.84 11.56 -0.96
N GLY A 135 -9.73 12.43 0.04
CA GLY A 135 -9.54 12.06 1.44
C GLY A 135 -9.54 13.27 2.37
N THR A 136 -9.00 13.09 3.57
CA THR A 136 -8.80 14.18 4.54
C THR A 136 -7.33 14.58 4.52
N ILE A 137 -7.09 15.86 4.31
CA ILE A 137 -5.75 16.45 4.25
C ILE A 137 -5.47 17.26 5.51
N VAL A 138 -4.21 17.25 5.93
CA VAL A 138 -3.65 18.06 7.00
C VAL A 138 -2.65 19.00 6.38
N THR A 139 -2.91 20.30 6.49
CA THR A 139 -1.97 21.36 6.14
C THR A 139 -1.57 22.09 7.42
N GLY A 140 -0.53 22.92 7.36
CA GLY A 140 -0.12 23.69 8.53
C GLY A 140 1.12 24.52 8.31
N SER A 141 1.44 25.30 9.34
CA SER A 141 2.58 26.19 9.41
C SER A 141 3.23 26.17 10.81
N GLY A 142 4.40 26.81 10.92
CA GLY A 142 5.22 26.83 12.13
C GLY A 142 6.29 25.74 12.15
N THR A 143 7.00 25.67 13.27
CA THR A 143 8.12 24.74 13.49
C THR A 143 7.87 23.96 14.77
N GLY A 144 8.06 22.64 14.74
CA GLY A 144 7.89 21.77 15.90
C GLY A 144 7.17 20.47 15.55
N GLU A 145 6.56 19.86 16.57
CA GLU A 145 5.84 18.60 16.41
C GLU A 145 4.33 18.80 16.57
N ALA A 146 3.56 17.93 15.92
CA ALA A 146 2.16 17.77 16.20
C ALA A 146 1.79 16.30 16.24
N ARG A 147 0.85 15.94 17.11
CA ARG A 147 0.27 14.59 17.13
C ARG A 147 -1.14 14.66 16.64
N ILE A 148 -1.46 13.79 15.71
CA ILE A 148 -2.81 13.60 15.17
C ILE A 148 -3.27 12.17 15.45
N ARG A 149 -4.58 11.96 15.53
CA ARG A 149 -5.20 10.64 15.47
C ARG A 149 -5.86 10.47 14.12
N VAL A 150 -5.54 9.38 13.44
CA VAL A 150 -6.17 8.97 12.19
C VAL A 150 -7.10 7.82 12.51
N SER A 151 -8.37 7.95 12.12
CA SER A 151 -9.41 6.96 12.34
C SER A 151 -10.10 6.61 11.03
N TYR A 152 -10.42 5.33 10.84
CA TYR A 152 -11.15 4.81 9.70
C TYR A 152 -12.52 4.28 10.15
N PRO A 153 -13.57 5.13 10.14
CA PRO A 153 -14.87 4.79 10.71
C PRO A 153 -15.47 3.45 10.23
N PRO A 154 -15.36 3.05 8.94
CA PRO A 154 -15.95 1.80 8.49
C PRO A 154 -15.43 0.53 9.20
N ILE A 155 -14.19 0.57 9.72
CA ILE A 155 -13.56 -0.56 10.40
C ILE A 155 -13.29 -0.30 11.89
N GLY A 156 -13.60 0.90 12.39
CA GLY A 156 -13.36 1.30 13.78
C GLY A 156 -11.88 1.37 14.21
N GLN A 157 -10.94 1.18 13.29
CA GLN A 157 -9.50 1.21 13.57
C GLN A 157 -8.98 2.64 13.60
N TRP A 158 -7.96 2.87 14.43
CA TRP A 158 -7.30 4.16 14.58
C TRP A 158 -5.84 4.03 15.01
N TYR A 159 -5.03 5.05 14.75
CA TYR A 159 -3.67 5.18 15.25
C TYR A 159 -3.30 6.65 15.47
N ASP A 160 -2.29 6.88 16.32
CA ASP A 160 -1.71 8.21 16.51
C ASP A 160 -0.49 8.36 15.58
N HIS A 161 -0.37 9.51 14.92
CA HIS A 161 0.74 9.85 14.04
C HIS A 161 1.42 11.15 14.49
N THR A 162 2.74 11.19 14.44
CA THR A 162 3.53 12.39 14.77
C THR A 162 3.98 13.07 13.49
N LEU A 163 3.59 14.33 13.32
CA LEU A 163 4.04 15.22 12.26
C LEU A 163 5.21 16.06 12.77
N THR A 164 6.27 16.16 11.97
CA THR A 164 7.37 17.10 12.20
C THR A 164 7.27 18.23 11.19
N LEU A 165 7.16 19.47 11.66
CA LEU A 165 7.11 20.67 10.83
C LEU A 165 8.44 21.40 10.96
N THR A 166 9.10 21.65 9.83
CA THR A 166 10.44 22.26 9.78
C THR A 166 10.41 23.77 9.51
N GLY A 167 9.28 24.44 9.75
CA GLY A 167 9.07 25.83 9.35
C GLY A 167 8.71 25.94 7.87
N ARG A 168 7.63 26.66 7.59
CA ARG A 168 7.22 27.13 6.26
C ARG A 168 6.80 28.58 6.41
#